data_AF-A0A495ZY53-F1
#
_entry.id   AF-A0A495ZY53-F1
#
_cell.length_a   1.000
_cell.length_b   1.000
_cell.length_c   1.000
_cell.angle_alpha   90.00
_cell.angle_beta   90.00
_cell.angle_gamma   90.00
#
_symmetry.space_group_name_H-M   'P 1'
#
loop_
_entity.id
_entity.type
_entity.pdbx_description
1 polymer ?
#
loop_
_entity_poly.entity_id
_entity_poly.type
_entity_poly.pdbx_seq_one_letter_code
_entity_poly.pdbx_strand_id
1 'polypeptide(L)'
;MTEPIKAAPTARGGRSLDGIRNILTDALYEMGYDDTLVDTLIERNIINFSSVNYTSDVMDNLIEHYGESVLCGGLPDAVICESLDASLMGGVGRSWRASKGDTFRERILYMIAEPVESLGLKMVENDELESIKLMPQLDAVKRNVVIDYDELGMQLPDTDIIVYRPENSQIIAIISSKISVRESVVQVGYWKFKLLESENTKHIKVYLITPDANKDLTRIAPAKEPRVIAEIELDGTYVLTAENLEQSDKVKLFEHFIEDLKQVIGENQ
;
A
#
# COMPACT_ATOMS: atom_id res chain seq x y z
N MET A 1 -26.85 -11.20 26.18
CA MET A 1 -25.83 -12.00 25.50
C MET A 1 -26.22 -12.06 24.04
N THR A 2 -25.67 -11.17 23.23
CA THR A 2 -25.92 -11.11 21.79
C THR A 2 -24.83 -11.93 21.10
N GLU A 3 -25.24 -12.90 20.29
CA GLU A 3 -24.32 -13.72 19.50
C GLU A 3 -23.55 -12.83 18.50
N PRO A 4 -22.25 -13.10 18.25
CA PRO A 4 -21.50 -12.39 17.22
C PRO A 4 -22.09 -12.69 15.84
N ILE A 5 -22.29 -11.62 15.07
CA ILE A 5 -22.73 -11.68 13.67
C ILE A 5 -21.68 -12.47 12.89
N LYS A 6 -22.10 -13.60 12.28
CA LYS A 6 -21.25 -14.35 11.35
C LYS A 6 -21.05 -13.52 10.08
N ALA A 7 -19.79 -13.23 9.76
CA ALA A 7 -19.42 -12.64 8.48
C ALA A 7 -20.01 -13.46 7.33
N ALA A 8 -20.72 -12.79 6.41
CA ALA A 8 -21.31 -13.42 5.24
C ALA A 8 -20.20 -13.92 4.29
N PRO A 9 -20.44 -14.98 3.50
CA PRO A 9 -19.43 -15.54 2.62
C PRO A 9 -19.16 -14.56 1.48
N THR A 10 -17.90 -14.13 1.35
CA THR A 10 -17.42 -13.42 0.17
C THR A 10 -17.44 -14.37 -1.03
N ALA A 11 -18.41 -14.15 -1.92
CA ALA A 11 -18.33 -14.32 -3.37
C ALA A 11 -19.72 -14.54 -3.97
N ARG A 12 -20.06 -13.73 -4.98
CA ARG A 12 -20.80 -14.08 -6.21
C ARG A 12 -20.93 -12.78 -7.01
N GLY A 13 -20.75 -12.71 -8.32
CA GLY A 13 -20.66 -13.76 -9.33
C GLY A 13 -21.34 -13.22 -10.59
N GLY A 14 -20.54 -12.89 -11.61
CA GLY A 14 -21.01 -12.74 -12.99
C GLY A 14 -21.60 -11.38 -13.39
N ARG A 15 -20.90 -10.77 -14.37
CA ARG A 15 -21.28 -9.72 -15.34
C ARG A 15 -20.92 -8.26 -15.00
N SER A 16 -20.10 -7.73 -15.92
CA SER A 16 -19.73 -6.34 -16.23
C SER A 16 -20.68 -5.23 -15.77
N LEU A 17 -20.17 -4.29 -14.96
CA LEU A 17 -19.84 -2.89 -15.31
C LEU A 17 -19.15 -2.20 -14.09
N ASP A 18 -18.00 -1.57 -14.32
CA ASP A 18 -17.23 -0.63 -13.46
C ASP A 18 -16.82 -1.03 -12.02
N GLY A 19 -15.62 -1.60 -11.91
CA GLY A 19 -15.02 -2.06 -10.65
C GLY A 19 -14.70 -1.01 -9.58
N ILE A 20 -14.78 0.30 -9.88
CA ILE A 20 -14.58 1.37 -8.87
C ILE A 20 -15.85 1.59 -8.04
N ARG A 21 -17.03 1.45 -8.66
CA ARG A 21 -18.32 1.65 -8.00
C ARG A 21 -18.58 0.62 -6.90
N ASN A 22 -18.04 -0.58 -7.06
CA ASN A 22 -18.23 -1.67 -6.09
C ASN A 22 -17.42 -1.47 -4.80
N ILE A 23 -16.22 -0.88 -4.84
CA ILE A 23 -15.31 -0.85 -3.68
C ILE A 23 -15.87 0.02 -2.54
N LEU A 24 -16.40 1.20 -2.85
CA LEU A 24 -16.96 2.10 -1.83
C LEU A 24 -18.36 1.67 -1.40
N THR A 25 -19.14 1.10 -2.31
CA THR A 25 -20.45 0.54 -2.01
C THR A 25 -20.31 -0.66 -1.07
N ASP A 26 -19.41 -1.59 -1.35
CA ASP A 26 -19.10 -2.74 -0.49
C ASP A 26 -18.57 -2.28 0.89
N ALA A 27 -17.75 -1.22 0.92
CA ALA A 27 -17.29 -0.59 2.16
C ALA A 27 -18.43 -0.04 3.03
N LEU A 28 -19.35 0.71 2.43
CA LEU A 28 -20.48 1.32 3.12
C LEU A 28 -21.45 0.25 3.63
N TYR A 29 -21.59 -0.86 2.90
CA TYR A 29 -22.35 -2.03 3.36
C TYR A 29 -21.70 -2.75 4.53
N GLU A 30 -20.39 -2.98 4.49
CA GLU A 30 -19.65 -3.58 5.60
C GLU A 30 -19.69 -2.70 6.86
N MET A 31 -19.86 -1.39 6.70
CA MET A 31 -20.07 -0.42 7.77
C MET A 31 -21.53 -0.37 8.29
N GLY A 32 -22.46 -1.12 7.68
CA GLY A 32 -23.84 -1.26 8.15
C GLY A 32 -24.81 -0.20 7.63
N TYR A 33 -24.46 0.54 6.58
CA TYR A 33 -25.35 1.49 5.92
C TYR A 33 -26.26 0.79 4.90
N ASP A 34 -27.50 1.28 4.75
CA ASP A 34 -28.48 0.70 3.83
C ASP A 34 -28.41 1.29 2.41
N ASP A 35 -29.01 0.57 1.45
CA ASP A 35 -29.07 0.89 0.02
C ASP A 35 -29.50 2.34 -0.24
N THR A 36 -30.44 2.84 0.56
CA THR A 36 -31.05 4.17 0.39
C THR A 36 -30.04 5.29 0.62
N LEU A 37 -29.17 5.14 1.63
CA LEU A 37 -28.16 6.15 1.94
C LEU A 37 -27.05 6.16 0.88
N VAL A 38 -26.60 4.97 0.48
CA VAL A 38 -25.59 4.82 -0.57
C VAL A 38 -26.12 5.42 -1.88
N ASP A 39 -27.32 5.04 -2.31
CA ASP A 39 -27.94 5.57 -3.54
C ASP A 39 -28.17 7.08 -3.48
N THR A 40 -28.55 7.63 -2.32
CA THR A 40 -28.74 9.09 -2.15
C THR A 40 -27.43 9.86 -2.32
N LEU A 41 -26.31 9.34 -1.81
CA LEU A 41 -24.98 9.97 -1.96
C LEU A 41 -24.50 9.96 -3.42
N ILE A 42 -24.88 8.90 -4.16
CA ILE A 42 -24.60 8.73 -5.59
C ILE A 42 -25.45 9.67 -6.43
N GLU A 43 -26.78 9.65 -6.23
CA GLU A 43 -27.74 10.45 -7.00
C GLU A 43 -27.51 11.96 -6.83
N ARG A 44 -27.00 12.39 -5.67
CA ARG A 44 -26.67 13.78 -5.39
C ARG A 44 -25.29 14.20 -5.88
N ASN A 45 -24.53 13.32 -6.54
CA ASN A 45 -23.18 13.58 -7.05
C ASN A 45 -22.19 14.04 -5.96
N ILE A 46 -22.45 13.66 -4.71
CA ILE A 46 -21.59 13.98 -3.55
C ILE A 46 -20.29 13.17 -3.60
N ILE A 47 -20.35 12.00 -4.26
CA ILE A 47 -19.22 11.10 -4.50
C ILE A 47 -19.10 10.91 -6.01
N ASN A 48 -18.03 11.42 -6.62
CA ASN A 48 -17.78 11.22 -8.05
C ASN A 48 -16.93 9.96 -8.30
N PHE A 49 -17.55 8.93 -8.88
CA PHE A 49 -16.95 7.62 -9.14
C PHE A 49 -15.79 7.60 -10.14
N SER A 50 -15.54 8.69 -10.87
CA SER A 50 -14.37 8.78 -11.77
C SER A 50 -13.09 9.28 -11.08
N SER A 51 -13.17 9.77 -9.84
CA SER A 51 -12.05 10.47 -9.19
C SER A 51 -11.89 10.19 -7.68
N VAL A 52 -12.82 9.47 -7.04
CA VAL A 52 -12.70 9.14 -5.62
C VAL A 52 -11.78 7.94 -5.46
N ASN A 53 -10.53 8.19 -5.06
CA ASN A 53 -9.54 7.14 -4.80
C ASN A 53 -9.56 6.70 -3.33
N TYR A 54 -9.93 7.55 -2.36
CA TYR A 54 -9.95 7.19 -0.93
C TYR A 54 -10.93 8.03 -0.09
N THR A 55 -11.22 7.62 1.16
CA THR A 55 -12.11 8.37 2.08
C THR A 55 -11.64 9.80 2.43
N SER A 56 -10.37 10.14 2.25
CA SER A 56 -9.91 11.54 2.30
C SER A 56 -10.62 12.35 1.21
N ASP A 57 -10.72 11.79 0.01
CA ASP A 57 -11.39 12.43 -1.12
C ASP A 57 -12.89 12.54 -0.85
N VAL A 58 -13.51 11.58 -0.14
CA VAL A 58 -14.92 11.70 0.25
C VAL A 58 -15.12 12.85 1.24
N MET A 59 -14.26 12.97 2.26
CA MET A 59 -14.33 14.08 3.22
C MET A 59 -13.97 15.43 2.60
N ASP A 60 -12.95 15.47 1.75
CA ASP A 60 -12.52 16.67 1.03
C ASP A 60 -13.59 17.11 0.03
N ASN A 61 -14.23 16.18 -0.68
CA ASN A 61 -15.39 16.49 -1.55
C ASN A 61 -16.59 16.97 -0.72
N LEU A 62 -16.87 16.38 0.44
CA LEU A 62 -17.94 16.83 1.34
C LEU A 62 -17.67 18.25 1.86
N ILE A 63 -16.44 18.57 2.25
CA ILE A 63 -16.02 19.90 2.71
C ILE A 63 -16.04 20.91 1.55
N GLU A 64 -15.61 20.52 0.35
CA GLU A 64 -15.64 21.36 -0.85
C GLU A 64 -17.08 21.70 -1.27
N HIS A 65 -18.00 20.74 -1.18
CA HIS A 65 -19.38 20.92 -1.65
C HIS A 65 -20.29 21.59 -0.62
N TYR A 66 -20.05 21.39 0.67
CA TYR A 66 -20.94 21.84 1.77
C TYR A 66 -20.27 22.79 2.77
N GLY A 67 -18.98 23.11 2.59
CA GLY A 67 -18.20 24.01 3.44
C GLY A 67 -17.74 23.39 4.78
N GLU A 68 -16.84 24.09 5.49
CA GLU A 68 -16.32 23.66 6.80
C GLU A 68 -17.41 23.46 7.88
N SER A 69 -18.62 24.00 7.67
CA SER A 69 -19.79 23.82 8.54
C SER A 69 -20.25 22.36 8.69
N VAL A 70 -19.85 21.45 7.78
CA VAL A 70 -20.07 20.01 7.92
C VAL A 70 -19.37 19.44 9.18
N LEU A 71 -18.24 20.04 9.59
CA LEU A 71 -17.49 19.64 10.78
C LEU A 71 -18.09 20.20 12.07
N CYS A 72 -19.07 21.10 11.97
CA CYS A 72 -19.60 21.88 13.10
C CYS A 72 -21.13 21.79 13.17
N GLY A 73 -21.66 20.55 13.31
CA GLY A 73 -22.86 20.25 14.10
C GLY A 73 -24.17 20.98 13.77
N GLY A 74 -24.35 21.50 12.56
CA GLY A 74 -25.43 22.45 12.26
C GLY A 74 -26.23 22.14 11.01
N LEU A 75 -26.79 20.94 10.86
CA LEU A 75 -27.91 20.56 9.96
C LEU A 75 -28.32 19.10 10.29
N PRO A 76 -29.51 18.61 9.92
CA PRO A 76 -29.96 17.23 10.18
C PRO A 76 -29.00 16.14 9.68
N ASP A 77 -28.15 16.45 8.71
CA ASP A 77 -27.11 15.58 8.14
C ASP A 77 -25.83 15.49 9.00
N ALA A 78 -25.70 16.28 10.07
CA ALA A 78 -24.55 16.27 10.98
C ALA A 78 -24.45 14.99 11.81
N VAL A 79 -25.57 14.29 12.07
CA VAL A 79 -25.56 13.00 12.77
C VAL A 79 -24.96 11.89 11.89
N ILE A 80 -25.17 11.96 10.58
CA ILE A 80 -24.53 11.06 9.61
C ILE A 80 -23.02 11.35 9.56
N CYS A 81 -22.62 12.62 9.54
CA CYS A 81 -21.20 12.99 9.52
C CYS A 81 -20.49 12.66 10.84
N GLU A 82 -21.06 12.95 12.02
CA GLU A 82 -20.48 12.56 13.31
C GLU A 82 -20.43 11.05 13.51
N SER A 83 -21.43 10.30 13.04
CA SER A 83 -21.42 8.83 13.11
C SER A 83 -20.43 8.21 12.12
N LEU A 84 -20.26 8.81 10.94
CA LEU A 84 -19.26 8.42 9.95
C LEU A 84 -17.85 8.76 10.44
N ASP A 85 -17.62 9.96 10.99
CA ASP A 85 -16.35 10.36 11.60
C ASP A 85 -16.00 9.50 12.81
N ALA A 86 -16.94 9.26 13.73
CA ALA A 86 -16.71 8.38 14.88
C ALA A 86 -16.44 6.92 14.45
N SER A 87 -17.07 6.46 13.37
CA SER A 87 -16.81 5.13 12.79
C SER A 87 -15.44 5.07 12.10
N LEU A 88 -15.06 6.10 11.32
CA LEU A 88 -13.79 6.22 10.60
C LEU A 88 -12.59 6.59 11.49
N MET A 89 -12.83 7.18 12.67
CA MET A 89 -11.82 7.44 13.70
C MET A 89 -11.75 6.32 14.75
N GLY A 90 -12.80 5.49 14.85
CA GLY A 90 -12.96 4.37 15.78
C GLY A 90 -12.33 3.05 15.32
N GLY A 91 -12.85 1.92 15.83
CA GLY A 91 -12.36 0.58 15.49
C GLY A 91 -12.55 0.20 14.02
N VAL A 92 -13.68 0.62 13.43
CA VAL A 92 -14.01 0.43 12.01
C VAL A 92 -13.04 1.20 11.11
N GLY A 93 -12.66 2.42 11.51
CA GLY A 93 -11.66 3.22 10.84
C GLY A 93 -10.24 2.66 10.90
N ARG A 94 -9.90 1.94 11.97
CA ARG A 94 -8.62 1.22 12.08
C ARG A 94 -8.62 -0.05 11.23
N SER A 95 -9.70 -0.82 11.21
CA SER A 95 -9.83 -1.99 10.33
C SER A 95 -9.87 -1.58 8.85
N TRP A 96 -10.51 -0.45 8.53
CA TRP A 96 -10.54 0.12 7.18
C TRP A 96 -9.18 0.66 6.72
N ARG A 97 -8.41 1.30 7.63
CA ARG A 97 -7.03 1.71 7.30
C ARG A 97 -6.11 0.52 7.05
N ALA A 98 -6.26 -0.56 7.83
CA ALA A 98 -5.57 -1.81 7.56
C ALA A 98 -5.97 -2.37 6.18
N SER A 99 -7.28 -2.44 5.88
CA SER A 99 -7.76 -2.96 4.60
C SER A 99 -7.33 -2.12 3.39
N LYS A 100 -7.18 -0.80 3.53
CA LYS A 100 -6.63 0.06 2.45
C LYS A 100 -5.19 -0.29 2.09
N GLY A 101 -4.34 -0.47 3.11
CA GLY A 101 -2.94 -0.86 2.90
C GLY A 101 -2.83 -2.21 2.22
N ASP A 102 -3.60 -3.19 2.72
CA ASP A 102 -3.67 -4.53 2.13
C ASP A 102 -4.19 -4.49 0.68
N THR A 103 -5.26 -3.73 0.42
CA THR A 103 -5.78 -3.55 -0.95
C THR A 103 -4.74 -2.92 -1.87
N PHE A 104 -3.99 -1.91 -1.39
CA PHE A 104 -2.93 -1.30 -2.18
C PHE A 104 -1.81 -2.30 -2.48
N ARG A 105 -1.37 -3.08 -1.48
CA ARG A 105 -0.39 -4.17 -1.64
C ARG A 105 -0.85 -5.16 -2.70
N GLU A 106 -2.08 -5.67 -2.60
CA GLU A 106 -2.65 -6.63 -3.56
C GLU A 106 -2.67 -6.08 -4.99
N ARG A 107 -2.98 -4.78 -5.16
CA ARG A 107 -2.96 -4.12 -6.47
C ARG A 107 -1.55 -3.99 -7.02
N ILE A 108 -0.57 -3.61 -6.19
CA ILE A 108 0.84 -3.58 -6.59
C ILE A 108 1.27 -4.97 -7.04
N LEU A 109 1.02 -6.00 -6.23
CA LEU A 109 1.35 -7.39 -6.53
C LEU A 109 0.76 -7.82 -7.89
N TYR A 110 -0.53 -7.54 -8.12
CA TYR A 110 -1.20 -7.82 -9.39
C TYR A 110 -0.54 -7.12 -10.58
N MET A 111 -0.17 -5.83 -10.44
CA MET A 111 0.42 -5.05 -11.53
C MET A 111 1.83 -5.51 -11.90
N ILE A 112 2.62 -5.97 -10.92
CA ILE A 112 4.02 -6.33 -11.15
C ILE A 112 4.23 -7.84 -11.37
N ALA A 113 3.25 -8.69 -11.08
CA ALA A 113 3.41 -10.15 -11.16
C ALA A 113 3.86 -10.66 -12.52
N GLU A 114 3.04 -10.45 -13.55
CA GLU A 114 3.38 -10.91 -14.90
C GLU A 114 4.70 -10.28 -15.41
N PRO A 115 4.95 -8.95 -15.26
CA PRO A 115 6.23 -8.37 -15.63
C PRO A 115 7.43 -8.99 -14.90
N VAL A 116 7.36 -9.21 -13.59
CA VAL A 116 8.45 -9.79 -12.80
C VAL A 116 8.68 -11.28 -13.16
N GLU A 117 7.60 -12.04 -13.33
CA GLU A 117 7.68 -13.44 -13.78
C GLU A 117 8.28 -13.58 -15.19
N SER A 118 7.98 -12.63 -16.09
CA SER A 118 8.56 -12.60 -17.43
C SER A 118 10.08 -12.40 -17.44
N LEU A 119 10.65 -11.89 -16.34
CA LEU A 119 12.09 -11.76 -16.11
C LEU A 119 12.71 -13.03 -15.50
N GLY A 120 11.93 -14.09 -15.31
CA GLY A 120 12.37 -15.34 -14.68
C GLY A 120 12.49 -15.24 -13.16
N LEU A 121 11.89 -14.23 -12.55
CA LEU A 121 11.88 -14.06 -11.09
C LEU A 121 10.57 -14.57 -10.49
N LYS A 122 10.57 -14.79 -9.17
CA LYS A 122 9.36 -15.06 -8.39
C LYS A 122 9.17 -13.99 -7.32
N MET A 123 7.93 -13.87 -6.89
CA MET A 123 7.55 -13.01 -5.78
C MET A 123 6.91 -13.84 -4.67
N VAL A 124 7.04 -13.36 -3.44
CA VAL A 124 6.35 -13.92 -2.28
C VAL A 124 6.00 -12.77 -1.34
N GLU A 125 4.81 -12.81 -0.75
CA GLU A 125 4.43 -11.85 0.29
C GLU A 125 5.19 -12.18 1.59
N ASN A 126 5.58 -11.17 2.36
CA ASN A 126 6.35 -11.39 3.58
C ASN A 126 5.58 -12.24 4.61
N ASP A 127 4.26 -12.04 4.71
CA ASP A 127 3.37 -12.81 5.59
C ASP A 127 3.41 -14.32 5.30
N GLU A 128 3.64 -14.70 4.03
CA GLU A 128 3.80 -16.11 3.67
C GLU A 128 5.07 -16.72 4.27
N LEU A 129 6.14 -15.94 4.41
CA LEU A 129 7.41 -16.37 5.01
C LEU A 129 7.34 -16.49 6.54
N GLU A 130 6.33 -15.90 7.18
CA GLU A 130 6.10 -16.09 8.62
C GLU A 130 5.52 -17.46 8.97
N SER A 131 5.02 -18.20 7.97
CA SER A 131 4.45 -19.54 8.15
C SER A 131 5.43 -20.52 8.81
N ILE A 132 4.89 -21.33 9.73
CA ILE A 132 5.64 -22.38 10.45
C ILE A 132 6.07 -23.50 9.49
N LYS A 133 5.33 -23.72 8.40
CA LYS A 133 5.58 -24.82 7.46
C LYS A 133 5.80 -24.27 6.05
N LEU A 134 7.05 -23.91 5.78
CA LEU A 134 7.49 -23.47 4.46
C LEU A 134 7.94 -24.65 3.59
N MET A 135 7.69 -24.52 2.29
CA MET A 135 8.36 -25.36 1.31
C MET A 135 9.87 -25.06 1.30
N PRO A 136 10.75 -26.02 0.95
CA PRO A 136 12.20 -25.83 1.04
C PRO A 136 12.73 -24.57 0.35
N GLN A 137 12.13 -24.19 -0.78
CA GLN A 137 12.50 -22.98 -1.51
C GLN A 137 12.21 -21.70 -0.70
N LEU A 138 11.03 -21.59 -0.09
CA LEU A 138 10.62 -20.42 0.69
C LEU A 138 11.36 -20.36 2.04
N ASP A 139 11.68 -21.51 2.63
CA ASP A 139 12.55 -21.60 3.81
C ASP A 139 13.95 -21.05 3.50
N ALA A 140 14.50 -21.36 2.31
CA ALA A 140 15.75 -20.76 1.84
C ALA A 140 15.64 -19.25 1.59
N VAL A 141 14.55 -18.77 0.97
CA VAL A 141 14.30 -17.33 0.80
C VAL A 141 14.24 -16.63 2.16
N LYS A 142 13.51 -17.17 3.13
CA LYS A 142 13.42 -16.64 4.49
C LYS A 142 14.81 -16.50 5.13
N ARG A 143 15.64 -17.54 5.05
CA ARG A 143 17.02 -17.49 5.59
C ARG A 143 17.91 -16.48 4.89
N ASN A 144 17.65 -16.19 3.61
CA ASN A 144 18.43 -15.24 2.82
C ASN A 144 18.04 -13.77 3.08
N VAL A 145 16.97 -13.49 3.83
CA VAL A 145 16.53 -12.11 4.14
C VAL A 145 16.55 -11.76 5.62
N VAL A 146 16.62 -12.78 6.49
CA VAL A 146 16.51 -12.58 7.93
C VAL A 146 17.71 -11.83 8.49
N ILE A 147 17.46 -10.93 9.42
CA ILE A 147 18.47 -10.19 10.17
C ILE A 147 18.69 -10.89 11.49
N ASP A 148 19.95 -11.22 11.80
CA ASP A 148 20.36 -11.79 13.07
C ASP A 148 20.71 -10.66 14.06
N TYR A 149 19.98 -10.57 15.16
CA TYR A 149 20.26 -9.65 16.27
C TYR A 149 20.94 -10.38 17.45
N ASP A 150 21.72 -11.42 17.13
CA ASP A 150 22.46 -12.25 18.08
C ASP A 150 21.53 -12.84 19.16
N GLU A 151 21.74 -12.44 20.42
CA GLU A 151 20.98 -12.92 21.57
C GLU A 151 19.50 -12.51 21.54
N LEU A 152 19.15 -11.47 20.77
CA LEU A 152 17.76 -11.01 20.59
C LEU A 152 17.01 -11.81 19.52
N GLY A 153 17.72 -12.67 18.78
CA GLY A 153 17.17 -13.58 17.80
C GLY A 153 17.07 -13.01 16.39
N MET A 154 16.37 -13.74 15.53
CA MET A 154 16.27 -13.47 14.10
C MET A 154 14.95 -12.78 13.76
N GLN A 155 14.98 -11.72 12.96
CA GLN A 155 13.80 -10.98 12.52
C GLN A 155 13.76 -10.81 11.01
N LEU A 156 12.56 -10.90 10.42
CA LEU A 156 12.34 -10.55 9.03
C LEU A 156 12.18 -9.03 8.89
N PRO A 157 12.66 -8.43 7.79
CA PRO A 157 12.32 -7.05 7.46
C PRO A 157 10.81 -6.84 7.32
N ASP A 158 10.31 -5.70 7.81
CA ASP A 158 8.94 -5.25 7.55
C ASP A 158 8.85 -4.72 6.11
N THR A 159 8.52 -5.65 5.22
CA THR A 159 8.36 -5.43 3.78
C THR A 159 7.11 -6.15 3.30
N ASP A 160 6.54 -5.74 2.18
CA ASP A 160 5.30 -6.34 1.67
C ASP A 160 5.61 -7.50 0.73
N ILE A 161 6.57 -7.31 -0.19
CA ILE A 161 6.86 -8.25 -1.27
C ILE A 161 8.36 -8.49 -1.38
N ILE A 162 8.76 -9.76 -1.52
CA ILE A 162 10.14 -10.17 -1.76
C ILE A 162 10.25 -10.74 -3.17
N VAL A 163 11.18 -10.22 -3.95
CA VAL A 163 11.48 -10.66 -5.32
C VAL A 163 12.78 -11.47 -5.32
N TYR A 164 12.74 -12.70 -5.83
CA TYR A 164 13.87 -13.63 -5.77
C TYR A 164 14.02 -14.47 -7.04
N ARG A 165 15.23 -14.99 -7.25
CA ARG A 165 15.55 -15.98 -8.30
C ARG A 165 15.13 -17.38 -7.85
N PRO A 166 14.21 -18.05 -8.56
CA PRO A 166 13.75 -19.36 -8.14
C PRO A 166 14.83 -20.45 -8.20
N GLU A 167 15.87 -20.29 -9.01
CA GLU A 167 16.91 -21.30 -9.23
C GLU A 167 17.81 -21.51 -8.00
N ASN A 168 18.06 -20.44 -7.24
CA ASN A 168 19.00 -20.42 -6.12
C ASN A 168 18.46 -19.72 -4.86
N SER A 169 17.19 -19.30 -4.86
CA SER A 169 16.56 -18.53 -3.79
C SER A 169 17.28 -17.22 -3.45
N GLN A 170 18.09 -16.67 -4.37
CA GLN A 170 18.77 -15.39 -4.18
C GLN A 170 17.74 -14.26 -4.27
N ILE A 171 17.75 -13.37 -3.27
CA ILE A 171 16.86 -12.22 -3.24
C ILE A 171 17.47 -11.09 -4.06
N ILE A 172 16.64 -10.51 -4.93
CA ILE A 172 17.03 -9.39 -5.79
C ILE A 172 16.59 -8.08 -5.16
N ALA A 173 15.35 -8.04 -4.67
CA ALA A 173 14.78 -6.85 -4.07
C ALA A 173 13.72 -7.18 -3.02
N ILE A 174 13.55 -6.26 -2.09
CA ILE A 174 12.36 -6.16 -1.24
C ILE A 174 11.60 -4.89 -1.58
N ILE A 175 10.27 -4.96 -1.48
CA ILE A 175 9.37 -3.89 -1.90
C ILE A 175 8.41 -3.61 -0.75
N SER A 176 8.44 -2.37 -0.27
CA SER A 176 7.45 -1.86 0.66
C SER A 176 6.46 -0.97 -0.10
N SER A 177 5.17 -1.22 0.10
CA SER A 177 4.05 -0.48 -0.48
C SER A 177 3.38 0.37 0.59
N LYS A 178 3.41 1.69 0.44
CA LYS A 178 2.83 2.60 1.45
C LYS A 178 1.96 3.64 0.77
N ILE A 179 0.72 3.79 1.22
CA ILE A 179 -0.20 4.83 0.69
C ILE A 179 0.34 6.23 1.01
N SER A 180 0.87 6.40 2.23
CA SER A 180 1.45 7.64 2.74
C SER A 180 2.91 7.42 3.12
N VAL A 181 3.78 8.34 2.71
CA VAL A 181 5.25 8.20 2.81
C VAL A 181 5.82 8.72 4.13
N ARG A 182 5.24 9.78 4.71
CA ARG A 182 5.60 10.44 5.99
C ARG A 182 6.73 9.78 6.81
N GLU A 183 6.41 9.11 7.92
CA GLU A 183 7.37 8.47 8.81
C GLU A 183 7.67 7.03 8.33
N SER A 184 6.81 6.48 7.46
CA SER A 184 6.93 5.11 6.96
C SER A 184 8.18 4.93 6.09
N VAL A 185 8.63 5.98 5.38
CA VAL A 185 9.88 5.94 4.61
C VAL A 185 11.11 5.77 5.50
N VAL A 186 11.08 6.29 6.75
CA VAL A 186 12.15 6.07 7.73
C VAL A 186 12.24 4.59 8.08
N GLN A 187 11.09 3.91 8.24
CA GLN A 187 11.06 2.47 8.51
C GLN A 187 11.59 1.65 7.33
N VAL A 188 11.24 2.02 6.10
CA VAL A 188 11.80 1.38 4.90
C VAL A 188 13.33 1.59 4.82
N GLY A 189 13.79 2.82 5.10
CA GLY A 189 15.22 3.14 5.17
C GLY A 189 15.96 2.37 6.27
N TYR A 190 15.34 2.19 7.44
CA TYR A 190 15.89 1.39 8.54
C TYR A 190 16.20 -0.04 8.09
N TRP A 191 15.28 -0.69 7.37
CA TRP A 191 15.51 -2.06 6.89
C TRP A 191 16.61 -2.14 5.86
N LYS A 192 16.74 -1.15 4.98
CA LYS A 192 17.89 -1.09 4.09
C LYS A 192 19.21 -1.01 4.86
N PHE A 193 19.27 -0.13 5.87
CA PHE A 193 20.46 -0.03 6.71
C PHE A 193 20.80 -1.37 7.37
N LYS A 194 19.79 -2.11 7.87
CA LYS A 194 19.97 -3.45 8.42
C LYS A 194 20.45 -4.48 7.41
N LEU A 195 19.93 -4.46 6.19
CA LEU A 195 20.38 -5.36 5.13
C LEU A 195 21.85 -5.09 4.75
N LEU A 196 22.29 -3.83 4.80
CA LEU A 196 23.67 -3.43 4.51
C LEU A 196 24.70 -3.90 5.56
N GLU A 197 24.27 -4.19 6.79
CA GLU A 197 25.16 -4.65 7.88
C GLU A 197 25.74 -6.06 7.63
N SER A 198 25.17 -6.85 6.71
CA SER A 198 25.59 -8.23 6.44
C SER A 198 25.95 -8.47 4.98
N GLU A 199 27.06 -9.17 4.75
CA GLU A 199 27.53 -9.58 3.41
C GLU A 199 26.49 -10.41 2.65
N ASN A 200 25.67 -11.19 3.38
CA ASN A 200 24.64 -12.04 2.78
C ASN A 200 23.43 -11.25 2.29
N THR A 201 23.19 -10.04 2.81
CA THR A 201 21.97 -9.27 2.51
C THR A 201 22.24 -7.91 1.86
N LYS A 202 23.47 -7.39 1.91
CA LYS A 202 23.81 -6.05 1.40
C LYS A 202 23.56 -5.83 -0.10
N HIS A 203 23.40 -6.91 -0.85
CA HIS A 203 23.12 -6.87 -2.29
C HIS A 203 21.63 -6.67 -2.60
N ILE A 204 20.75 -6.89 -1.62
CA ILE A 204 19.30 -6.80 -1.77
C ILE A 204 18.91 -5.34 -1.95
N LYS A 205 18.22 -5.04 -3.05
CA LYS A 205 17.70 -3.69 -3.31
C LYS A 205 16.44 -3.43 -2.49
N VAL A 206 16.29 -2.22 -1.97
CA VAL A 206 15.12 -1.82 -1.19
C VAL A 206 14.34 -0.75 -1.94
N TYR A 207 13.10 -1.12 -2.31
CA TYR A 207 12.20 -0.26 -3.07
C TYR A 207 10.97 0.16 -2.26
N LEU A 208 10.54 1.40 -2.51
CA LEU A 208 9.27 1.93 -2.04
C LEU A 208 8.32 2.14 -3.23
N ILE A 209 7.09 1.65 -3.13
CA ILE A 209 6.02 1.93 -4.09
C ILE A 209 4.90 2.67 -3.36
N THR A 210 4.44 3.79 -3.92
CA THR A 210 3.50 4.67 -3.22
C THR A 210 2.65 5.50 -4.17
N PRO A 211 1.38 5.84 -3.86
CA PRO A 211 0.66 6.89 -4.57
C PRO A 211 1.05 8.30 -4.09
N ASP A 212 1.92 8.43 -3.07
CA ASP A 212 2.31 9.69 -2.44
C ASP A 212 1.09 10.56 -2.02
N ALA A 213 0.15 9.96 -1.29
CA ALA A 213 -1.14 10.60 -0.96
C ALA A 213 -1.00 11.97 -0.24
N ASN A 214 0.11 12.23 0.44
CA ASN A 214 0.39 13.50 1.11
C ASN A 214 1.25 14.48 0.32
N LYS A 215 1.67 14.11 -0.91
CA LYS A 215 2.52 14.95 -1.76
C LYS A 215 3.83 15.30 -1.06
N ASP A 216 4.41 14.31 -0.40
CA ASP A 216 5.68 14.47 0.34
C ASP A 216 6.88 14.25 -0.57
N LEU A 217 6.68 13.57 -1.70
CA LEU A 217 7.70 13.29 -2.69
C LEU A 217 7.60 14.19 -3.92
N THR A 218 6.55 14.99 -4.10
CA THR A 218 6.28 15.68 -5.38
C THR A 218 7.39 16.64 -5.87
N ARG A 219 8.13 17.30 -4.95
CA ARG A 219 9.13 18.32 -5.27
C ARG A 219 10.53 17.96 -4.75
N ILE A 220 11.56 18.26 -5.53
CA ILE A 220 12.98 18.10 -5.18
C ILE A 220 13.49 19.27 -4.34
N ALA A 221 13.05 20.51 -4.62
CA ALA A 221 13.57 21.68 -3.92
C ALA A 221 12.48 22.74 -3.66
N PRO A 222 12.29 23.18 -2.39
CA PRO A 222 12.85 22.59 -1.17
C PRO A 222 12.25 21.20 -0.90
N ALA A 223 13.09 20.19 -0.69
CA ALA A 223 12.64 18.85 -0.34
C ALA A 223 12.06 18.82 1.08
N LYS A 224 10.97 18.08 1.25
CA LYS A 224 10.53 17.62 2.57
C LYS A 224 11.42 16.44 3.00
N GLU A 225 11.51 16.21 4.31
CA GLU A 225 12.29 15.11 4.88
C GLU A 225 12.02 13.74 4.23
N PRO A 226 10.77 13.33 3.94
CA PRO A 226 10.52 12.05 3.28
C PRO A 226 11.14 11.94 1.89
N ARG A 227 11.15 13.04 1.11
CA ARG A 227 11.84 13.11 -0.18
C ARG A 227 13.35 12.96 -0.01
N VAL A 228 13.94 13.62 0.98
CA VAL A 228 15.38 13.50 1.25
C VAL A 228 15.78 12.05 1.54
N ILE A 229 15.01 11.36 2.38
CA ILE A 229 15.27 9.95 2.73
C ILE A 229 15.12 9.05 1.50
N ALA A 230 14.06 9.24 0.71
CA ALA A 230 13.82 8.46 -0.51
C ALA A 230 14.96 8.62 -1.53
N GLU A 231 15.57 9.80 -1.62
CA GLU A 231 16.68 10.10 -2.52
C GLU A 231 18.02 9.54 -2.04
N ILE A 232 18.32 9.69 -0.74
CA ILE A 232 19.64 9.37 -0.20
C ILE A 232 19.72 7.91 0.22
N GLU A 233 18.69 7.43 0.91
CA GLU A 233 18.77 6.13 1.57
C GLU A 233 18.29 5.01 0.65
N LEU A 234 17.18 5.15 -0.09
CA LEU A 234 16.57 4.02 -0.80
C LEU A 234 17.25 3.64 -2.13
N ASP A 235 17.00 2.42 -2.63
CA ASP A 235 17.51 2.03 -3.96
C ASP A 235 16.66 2.61 -5.08
N GLY A 236 15.36 2.77 -4.83
CA GLY A 236 14.40 3.40 -5.73
C GLY A 236 13.04 3.59 -5.05
N THR A 237 12.33 4.63 -5.44
CA THR A 237 11.00 5.01 -4.99
C THR A 237 10.14 5.30 -6.20
N TYR A 238 9.02 4.59 -6.32
CA TYR A 238 8.18 4.56 -7.50
C TYR A 238 6.79 5.07 -7.15
N VAL A 239 6.42 6.19 -7.78
CA VAL A 239 5.21 6.93 -7.45
C VAL A 239 4.11 6.65 -8.48
N LEU A 240 2.94 6.23 -8.01
CA LEU A 240 1.71 6.09 -8.80
C LEU A 240 0.89 7.37 -8.69
N THR A 241 1.14 8.33 -9.58
CA THR A 241 0.43 9.60 -9.57
C THR A 241 0.13 10.08 -10.99
N ALA A 242 -1.00 10.78 -11.13
CA ALA A 242 -1.32 11.56 -12.34
C ALA A 242 -0.83 13.02 -12.23
N GLU A 243 -0.30 13.42 -11.07
CA GLU A 243 0.23 14.75 -10.84
C GLU A 243 1.66 14.91 -11.37
N ASN A 244 2.10 16.16 -11.52
CA ASN A 244 3.47 16.45 -11.91
C ASN A 244 4.43 16.11 -10.76
N LEU A 245 5.20 15.03 -10.94
CA LEU A 245 6.30 14.64 -10.06
C LEU A 245 7.64 15.16 -10.60
N GLU A 246 8.40 15.88 -9.78
CA GLU A 246 9.80 16.17 -10.08
C GLU A 246 10.63 14.90 -9.92
N GLN A 247 10.95 14.24 -11.03
CA GLN A 247 11.65 12.94 -11.03
C GLN A 247 13.17 13.10 -10.84
N SER A 248 13.78 12.08 -10.22
CA SER A 248 15.22 11.88 -10.10
C SER A 248 15.57 10.43 -10.45
N ASP A 249 16.85 10.06 -10.34
CA ASP A 249 17.28 8.66 -10.51
C ASP A 249 16.64 7.72 -9.49
N LYS A 250 16.34 8.24 -8.29
CA LYS A 250 15.86 7.49 -7.12
C LYS A 250 14.37 7.64 -6.86
N VAL A 251 13.76 8.75 -7.24
CA VAL A 251 12.32 8.99 -7.04
C VAL A 251 11.68 9.31 -8.38
N LYS A 252 10.86 8.40 -8.89
CA LYS A 252 10.34 8.48 -10.26
C LYS A 252 8.98 7.81 -10.39
N LEU A 253 8.37 7.94 -11.56
CA LEU A 253 7.07 7.35 -11.85
C LEU A 253 7.15 5.83 -11.85
N PHE A 254 6.05 5.19 -11.44
CA PHE A 254 5.95 3.74 -11.34
C PHE A 254 6.21 2.99 -12.66
N GLU A 255 5.96 3.62 -13.80
CA GLU A 255 6.26 3.04 -15.12
C GLU A 255 7.74 2.67 -15.31
N HIS A 256 8.65 3.29 -14.56
CA HIS A 256 10.08 2.99 -14.62
C HIS A 256 10.49 1.76 -13.78
N PHE A 257 9.61 1.23 -12.92
CA PHE A 257 9.95 0.16 -11.97
C PHE A 257 10.52 -1.10 -12.65
N ILE A 258 9.84 -1.60 -13.67
CA ILE A 258 10.25 -2.84 -14.35
C ILE A 258 11.56 -2.65 -15.11
N GLU A 259 11.79 -1.46 -15.67
CA GLU A 259 13.02 -1.19 -16.41
C GLU A 259 14.24 -1.13 -15.49
N ASP A 260 14.11 -0.48 -14.33
CA ASP A 260 15.15 -0.51 -13.30
C ASP A 260 15.42 -1.91 -12.77
N LEU A 261 14.36 -2.70 -12.53
CA LEU A 261 14.51 -4.06 -12.04
C LEU A 261 15.32 -4.91 -13.03
N LYS A 262 15.12 -4.72 -14.34
CA LYS A 262 15.94 -5.38 -15.38
C LYS A 262 17.41 -4.97 -15.30
N GLN A 263 17.71 -3.70 -15.08
CA GLN A 263 19.09 -3.22 -14.96
C GLN A 263 19.79 -3.92 -13.80
N VAL A 264 19.13 -4.05 -12.65
CA VAL A 264 19.65 -4.75 -11.47
C VAL A 264 19.90 -6.23 -11.77
N ILE A 265 19.04 -6.88 -12.54
CA ILE A 265 19.24 -8.28 -12.95
C ILE A 265 20.47 -8.41 -13.85
N GLY A 266 20.68 -7.45 -14.77
CA GLY A 266 21.81 -7.42 -15.70
C GLY A 266 23.15 -7.07 -15.06
N GLU A 267 23.15 -6.27 -13.99
CA GLU A 267 24.35 -5.96 -13.19
C GLU A 267 24.83 -7.15 -12.32
N ASN A 268 23.93 -8.09 -12.03
CA ASN A 268 24.18 -9.26 -11.18
C ASN A 268 24.42 -10.57 -11.97
N GLN A 269 24.75 -10.48 -13.26
CA GLN A 269 25.19 -11.59 -14.13
C GLN A 269 26.68 -11.48 -14.43
#